data_AF-A0A0P9HEA0-F1
#
_entry.id   AF-A0A0P9HEA0-F1
#
_cell.length_a   1.000
_cell.length_b   1.000
_cell.length_c   1.000
_cell.angle_alpha   90.00
_cell.angle_beta   90.00
_cell.angle_gamma   90.00
#
_symmetry.space_group_name_H-M   'P 1'
#
loop_
_entity.id
_entity.type
_entity.pdbx_description
1 polymer ?
#
loop_
_entity_poly.entity_id
_entity_poly.type
_entity_poly.pdbx_seq_one_letter_code
_entity_poly.pdbx_strand_id
1 'polypeptide(L)'
;MTTDIIQAATETDVDATQLPSPRFPAATYRLQFNRQFTFAQARHWLYYLDQLGISDCYASPYLKARPESTHGYDIADHNALNPAIGDEGDYQAFVDALHARGMGQVLDIVPNHMGIGESSNTWWMDVLENGPSSLYAPYFDIDWHPLKPELENKVLLPILGQQYGRVLENHELVLRYGEGAFFLDYWETALPVNPRTYADVLATTLPQLIDALGSEHDSVLEYQSIITGLTNLPLRTETDRSKVVERHREKEILKRRLDTLVQGEPSVRDAIDTALALFNGTPGDP
;
A
#
# COMPACT_ATOMS: atom_id res chain seq x y z
N MET A 1 16.61 -5.99 -36.55
CA MET A 1 16.43 -7.09 -35.57
C MET A 1 15.30 -6.70 -34.63
N THR A 2 14.11 -6.42 -35.18
CA THR A 2 13.03 -5.74 -34.47
C THR A 2 11.67 -6.20 -35.03
N THR A 3 11.56 -7.48 -35.32
CA THR A 3 10.34 -8.06 -35.92
C THR A 3 9.94 -9.39 -35.28
N ASP A 4 10.80 -10.02 -34.48
CA ASP A 4 10.59 -11.41 -34.02
C ASP A 4 9.94 -11.57 -32.63
N ILE A 5 9.54 -10.49 -31.95
CA ILE A 5 8.89 -10.59 -30.62
C ILE A 5 7.36 -10.45 -30.70
N ILE A 6 6.81 -9.88 -31.77
CA ILE A 6 5.35 -9.77 -31.97
C ILE A 6 4.77 -11.04 -32.62
N GLN A 7 5.61 -11.91 -33.17
CA GLN A 7 5.17 -13.10 -33.92
C GLN A 7 4.99 -14.35 -33.04
N ALA A 8 5.37 -14.31 -31.76
CA ALA A 8 5.24 -15.45 -30.84
C ALA A 8 3.90 -15.49 -30.07
N ALA A 9 2.98 -14.56 -30.32
CA ALA A 9 1.67 -14.48 -29.66
C ALA A 9 0.47 -14.81 -30.59
N THR A 10 0.72 -15.30 -31.80
CA THR A 10 -0.33 -15.57 -32.80
C THR A 10 -0.40 -17.02 -33.27
N GLU A 11 0.20 -17.97 -32.54
CA GLU A 11 0.12 -19.42 -32.83
C GLU A 11 -0.34 -20.24 -31.62
N THR A 12 -1.32 -19.73 -30.88
CA THR A 12 -2.26 -20.62 -30.21
C THR A 12 -3.59 -20.45 -30.91
N ASP A 13 -3.88 -21.37 -31.85
CA ASP A 13 -5.23 -21.61 -32.35
C ASP A 13 -6.08 -22.02 -31.13
N VAL A 14 -6.64 -21.03 -30.44
CA VAL A 14 -7.75 -21.26 -29.52
C VAL A 14 -8.91 -21.60 -30.43
N ASP A 15 -9.20 -22.90 -30.55
CA ASP A 15 -10.35 -23.38 -31.29
C ASP A 15 -11.60 -22.67 -30.79
N ALA A 16 -12.09 -21.70 -31.58
CA ALA A 16 -13.26 -20.90 -31.23
C ALA A 16 -14.52 -21.74 -31.06
N THR A 17 -14.50 -23.03 -31.46
CA THR A 17 -15.58 -23.99 -31.24
C THR A 17 -15.57 -24.64 -29.84
N GLN A 18 -14.53 -24.42 -29.03
CA GLN A 18 -14.41 -24.89 -27.64
C GLN A 18 -14.66 -23.80 -26.59
N LEU A 19 -14.93 -22.55 -26.98
CA LEU A 19 -15.32 -21.53 -26.02
C LEU A 19 -16.68 -21.93 -25.42
N PRO A 20 -16.80 -22.03 -24.08
CA PRO A 20 -18.07 -22.33 -23.46
C PRO A 20 -19.10 -21.30 -23.93
N SER A 21 -20.30 -21.76 -24.28
CA SER A 21 -21.37 -20.86 -24.67
C SER A 21 -21.56 -19.78 -23.59
N PRO A 22 -21.70 -18.50 -23.97
CA PRO A 22 -21.82 -17.43 -23.00
C PRO A 22 -22.99 -17.71 -22.06
N ARG A 23 -22.72 -17.71 -20.75
CA ARG A 23 -23.73 -17.92 -19.72
C ARG A 23 -24.57 -16.64 -19.61
N PHE A 24 -25.87 -16.78 -19.84
CA PHE A 24 -26.82 -15.70 -19.64
C PHE A 24 -27.62 -15.99 -18.35
N PRO A 25 -27.45 -15.17 -17.29
CA PRO A 25 -28.23 -15.34 -16.08
C PRO A 25 -29.73 -15.20 -16.35
N ALA A 26 -30.52 -16.17 -15.91
CA ALA A 26 -31.99 -16.10 -15.98
C ALA A 26 -32.58 -15.35 -14.77
N ALA A 27 -32.00 -15.55 -13.59
CA ALA A 27 -32.37 -14.85 -12.37
C ALA A 27 -31.15 -14.70 -11.45
N THR A 28 -30.86 -13.47 -11.03
CA THR A 28 -29.71 -13.15 -10.16
C THR A 28 -30.16 -12.86 -8.73
N TYR A 29 -29.39 -13.34 -7.74
CA TYR A 29 -29.59 -12.97 -6.33
C TYR A 29 -28.34 -12.27 -5.76
N ARG A 30 -28.50 -11.05 -5.21
CA ARG A 30 -27.38 -10.25 -4.69
C ARG A 30 -26.88 -10.78 -3.36
N LEU A 31 -25.59 -11.11 -3.30
CA LEU A 31 -24.87 -11.48 -2.09
C LEU A 31 -23.94 -10.33 -1.65
N GLN A 32 -24.08 -9.90 -0.40
CA GLN A 32 -23.26 -8.85 0.20
C GLN A 32 -22.14 -9.49 1.03
N PHE A 33 -20.98 -9.72 0.41
CA PHE A 33 -19.82 -10.30 1.08
C PHE A 33 -19.13 -9.31 2.01
N ASN A 34 -18.80 -9.77 3.22
CA ASN A 34 -17.99 -9.09 4.22
C ASN A 34 -17.62 -10.10 5.33
N ARG A 35 -16.98 -9.64 6.41
CA ARG A 35 -16.60 -10.50 7.55
C ARG A 35 -17.75 -11.25 8.24
N GLN A 36 -18.98 -10.77 8.09
CA GLN A 36 -20.18 -11.39 8.67
C GLN A 36 -20.96 -12.24 7.65
N PHE A 37 -20.60 -12.17 6.37
CA PHE A 37 -21.16 -12.98 5.29
C PHE A 37 -20.04 -13.39 4.31
N THR A 38 -19.36 -14.50 4.62
CA THR A 38 -18.19 -15.04 3.92
C THR A 38 -18.55 -15.99 2.78
N PHE A 39 -17.58 -16.43 1.99
CA PHE A 39 -17.78 -17.50 1.00
C PHE A 39 -18.32 -18.78 1.65
N ALA A 40 -17.77 -19.16 2.81
CA ALA A 40 -18.23 -20.30 3.58
C ALA A 40 -19.70 -20.14 4.00
N GLN A 41 -20.13 -18.97 4.46
CA GLN A 41 -21.52 -18.73 4.82
C GLN A 41 -22.44 -18.71 3.58
N ALA A 42 -22.02 -18.08 2.48
CA ALA A 42 -22.78 -18.07 1.23
C ALA A 42 -23.07 -19.49 0.70
N ARG A 43 -22.10 -20.42 0.80
CA ARG A 43 -22.30 -21.84 0.45
C ARG A 43 -23.49 -22.50 1.15
N HIS A 44 -23.74 -22.16 2.41
CA HIS A 44 -24.84 -22.75 3.18
C HIS A 44 -26.22 -22.36 2.61
N TRP A 45 -26.31 -21.21 1.94
CA TRP A 45 -27.55 -20.71 1.35
C TRP A 45 -27.78 -21.19 -0.08
N LEU A 46 -26.79 -21.77 -0.76
CA LEU A 46 -26.89 -22.14 -2.17
C LEU A 46 -28.00 -23.17 -2.44
N TYR A 47 -28.25 -24.10 -1.51
CA TYR A 47 -29.38 -25.02 -1.65
C TYR A 47 -30.72 -24.28 -1.66
N TYR A 48 -30.91 -23.31 -0.76
CA TYR A 48 -32.13 -22.49 -0.73
C TYR A 48 -32.28 -21.65 -2.00
N LEU A 49 -31.21 -21.02 -2.47
CA LEU A 49 -31.23 -20.19 -3.69
C LEU A 49 -31.53 -21.02 -4.94
N ASP A 50 -30.98 -22.22 -5.05
CA ASP A 50 -31.29 -23.18 -6.11
C ASP A 50 -32.78 -23.58 -6.10
N GLN A 51 -33.32 -23.94 -4.92
CA GLN A 51 -34.75 -24.26 -4.78
C GLN A 51 -35.68 -23.07 -5.09
N LEU A 52 -35.21 -21.84 -4.82
CA LEU A 52 -35.93 -20.61 -5.17
C LEU A 52 -35.94 -20.37 -6.70
N GLY A 53 -35.07 -21.04 -7.47
CA GLY A 53 -34.94 -20.89 -8.92
C GLY A 53 -33.93 -19.83 -9.35
N ILE A 54 -33.00 -19.44 -8.46
CA ILE A 54 -31.91 -18.51 -8.80
C ILE A 54 -30.90 -19.22 -9.69
N SER A 55 -30.57 -18.64 -10.85
CA SER A 55 -29.56 -19.20 -11.75
C SER A 55 -28.16 -18.74 -11.38
N ASP A 56 -28.00 -17.53 -10.86
CA ASP A 56 -26.69 -16.93 -10.64
C ASP A 56 -26.64 -16.07 -9.36
N CYS A 57 -25.54 -16.16 -8.63
CA CYS A 57 -25.27 -15.23 -7.53
C CYS A 57 -24.65 -13.95 -8.08
N TYR A 58 -25.27 -12.80 -7.81
CA TYR A 58 -24.66 -11.51 -8.06
C TYR A 58 -23.80 -11.13 -6.84
N ALA A 59 -22.50 -11.34 -6.92
CA ALA A 59 -21.55 -11.11 -5.84
C ALA A 59 -21.18 -9.62 -5.74
N SER A 60 -21.21 -9.06 -4.52
CA SER A 60 -20.52 -7.80 -4.24
C SER A 60 -19.00 -7.92 -4.42
N PRO A 61 -18.27 -6.80 -4.52
CA PRO A 61 -16.82 -6.85 -4.62
C PRO A 61 -16.22 -7.63 -3.45
N TYR A 62 -15.31 -8.55 -3.75
CA TYR A 62 -14.63 -9.39 -2.76
C TYR A 62 -13.10 -9.37 -2.91
N LEU A 63 -12.57 -8.47 -3.74
CA LEU A 63 -11.14 -8.16 -3.73
C LEU A 63 -10.77 -7.42 -2.44
N LYS A 64 -9.49 -7.46 -2.08
CA LYS A 64 -8.99 -6.90 -0.82
C LYS A 64 -9.33 -5.43 -0.73
N ALA A 65 -10.23 -5.12 0.21
CA ALA A 65 -10.63 -3.77 0.58
C ALA A 65 -9.91 -3.34 1.87
N ARG A 66 -10.15 -2.10 2.31
CA ARG A 66 -9.67 -1.66 3.63
C ARG A 66 -10.18 -2.60 4.75
N PRO A 67 -9.47 -2.68 5.88
CA PRO A 67 -9.92 -3.43 7.05
C PRO A 67 -11.36 -3.08 7.41
N GLU A 68 -12.10 -4.07 7.91
CA GLU A 68 -13.46 -3.89 8.43
C GLU A 68 -14.53 -3.44 7.41
N SER A 69 -14.18 -3.26 6.12
CA SER A 69 -15.11 -2.90 5.05
C SER A 69 -16.30 -3.86 5.00
N THR A 70 -17.50 -3.29 4.92
CA THR A 70 -18.77 -4.02 4.86
C THR A 70 -19.34 -4.13 3.45
N HIS A 71 -18.72 -3.45 2.48
CA HIS A 71 -19.24 -3.32 1.11
C HIS A 71 -18.23 -3.66 0.00
N GLY A 72 -16.92 -3.54 0.25
CA GLY A 72 -15.87 -3.95 -0.69
C GLY A 72 -15.54 -2.98 -1.82
N TYR A 73 -16.20 -1.82 -1.91
CA TYR A 73 -15.95 -0.80 -2.95
C TYR A 73 -14.66 0.00 -2.73
N ASP A 74 -14.14 0.00 -1.51
CA ASP A 74 -12.90 0.63 -1.09
C ASP A 74 -11.70 -0.31 -1.26
N ILE A 75 -11.48 -0.77 -2.50
CA ILE A 75 -10.43 -1.74 -2.86
C ILE A 75 -9.05 -1.18 -2.53
N ALA A 76 -8.27 -1.89 -1.72
CA ALA A 76 -6.90 -1.56 -1.36
C ALA A 76 -5.87 -2.35 -2.19
N ASP A 77 -6.24 -3.50 -2.74
CA ASP A 77 -5.38 -4.31 -3.61
C ASP A 77 -6.23 -5.13 -4.61
N HIS A 78 -6.02 -4.89 -5.90
CA HIS A 78 -6.72 -5.60 -6.97
C HIS A 78 -6.21 -7.03 -7.23
N ASN A 79 -5.08 -7.43 -6.63
CA ASN A 79 -4.42 -8.71 -6.89
C ASN A 79 -4.68 -9.76 -5.81
N ALA A 80 -5.53 -9.46 -4.83
CA ALA A 80 -5.80 -10.33 -3.70
C ALA A 80 -7.29 -10.40 -3.38
N LEU A 81 -7.76 -11.57 -2.94
CA LEU A 81 -9.05 -11.72 -2.28
C LEU A 81 -9.05 -11.00 -0.93
N ASN A 82 -10.23 -10.55 -0.49
CA ASN A 82 -10.38 -9.96 0.83
C ASN A 82 -10.26 -11.04 1.91
N PRO A 83 -9.21 -11.01 2.77
CA PRO A 83 -9.00 -12.03 3.78
C PRO A 83 -10.12 -12.09 4.83
N ALA A 84 -10.92 -11.02 4.97
CA ALA A 84 -12.09 -11.02 5.85
C ALA A 84 -13.26 -11.85 5.27
N ILE A 85 -13.27 -12.13 3.96
CA ILE A 85 -14.34 -12.87 3.27
C ILE A 85 -13.97 -14.35 3.09
N GLY A 86 -12.69 -14.66 2.94
CA GLY A 86 -12.17 -16.02 2.83
C GLY A 86 -10.85 -16.06 2.07
N ASP A 87 -10.23 -17.24 2.05
CA ASP A 87 -9.04 -17.49 1.25
C ASP A 87 -9.38 -18.09 -0.14
N GLU A 88 -8.35 -18.42 -0.92
CA GLU A 88 -8.52 -19.05 -2.25
C GLU A 88 -9.25 -20.40 -2.17
N GLY A 89 -9.05 -21.16 -1.09
CA GLY A 89 -9.72 -22.42 -0.86
C GLY A 89 -11.21 -22.24 -0.57
N ASP A 90 -11.56 -21.26 0.27
CA ASP A 90 -12.94 -20.88 0.52
C ASP A 90 -13.66 -20.42 -0.75
N TYR A 91 -12.98 -19.60 -1.57
CA TYR A 91 -13.49 -19.14 -2.85
C TYR A 91 -13.74 -20.30 -3.82
N GLN A 92 -12.73 -21.17 -4.02
CA GLN A 92 -12.87 -22.34 -4.89
C GLN A 92 -14.01 -23.24 -4.42
N ALA A 93 -14.12 -23.47 -3.11
CA ALA A 93 -15.19 -24.28 -2.53
C ALA A 93 -16.59 -23.65 -2.70
N PHE A 94 -16.69 -22.32 -2.80
CA PHE A 94 -17.93 -21.62 -3.14
C PHE A 94 -18.28 -21.78 -4.62
N VAL A 95 -17.30 -21.60 -5.51
CA VAL A 95 -17.44 -21.78 -6.96
C VAL A 95 -17.86 -23.22 -7.30
N ASP A 96 -17.20 -24.22 -6.71
CA ASP A 96 -17.55 -25.64 -6.92
C ASP A 96 -18.98 -25.94 -6.47
N ALA A 97 -19.44 -25.33 -5.37
CA ALA A 97 -20.79 -25.51 -4.86
C ALA A 97 -21.86 -24.84 -5.74
N LEU A 98 -21.54 -23.72 -6.40
CA LEU A 98 -22.37 -23.11 -7.45
C LEU A 98 -22.47 -24.05 -8.65
N HIS A 99 -21.33 -24.51 -9.17
CA HIS A 99 -21.27 -25.38 -10.35
C HIS A 99 -22.01 -26.71 -10.13
N ALA A 100 -21.91 -27.30 -8.94
CA ALA A 100 -22.63 -28.53 -8.59
C ALA A 100 -24.16 -28.39 -8.67
N ARG A 101 -24.68 -27.16 -8.64
CA ARG A 101 -26.11 -26.83 -8.78
C ARG A 101 -26.46 -26.24 -10.15
N GLY A 102 -25.51 -26.24 -11.09
CA GLY A 102 -25.66 -25.54 -12.37
C GLY A 102 -25.78 -24.01 -12.22
N MET A 103 -25.48 -23.46 -11.04
CA MET A 103 -25.49 -22.03 -10.76
C MET A 103 -24.17 -21.38 -11.21
N GLY A 104 -24.20 -20.07 -11.44
CA GLY A 104 -23.02 -19.27 -11.76
C GLY A 104 -22.91 -18.04 -10.88
N GLN A 105 -22.00 -17.15 -11.24
CA GLN A 105 -21.84 -15.87 -10.56
C GLN A 105 -21.63 -14.72 -11.53
N VAL A 106 -22.15 -13.55 -11.14
CA VAL A 106 -21.81 -12.26 -11.74
C VAL A 106 -21.04 -11.47 -10.68
N LEU A 107 -19.81 -11.07 -10.97
CA LEU A 107 -18.98 -10.30 -10.05
C LEU A 107 -19.14 -8.80 -10.29
N ASP A 108 -19.47 -8.07 -9.23
CA ASP A 108 -19.35 -6.61 -9.16
C ASP A 108 -17.88 -6.20 -9.03
N ILE A 109 -17.39 -5.38 -9.97
CA ILE A 109 -16.00 -4.94 -10.04
C ILE A 109 -15.91 -3.41 -9.93
N VAL A 110 -14.80 -2.92 -9.36
CA VAL A 110 -14.59 -1.50 -9.09
C VAL A 110 -13.32 -1.01 -9.79
N PRO A 111 -13.35 -0.75 -11.11
CA PRO A 111 -12.16 -0.39 -11.88
C PRO A 111 -11.77 1.08 -11.77
N ASN A 112 -12.68 1.95 -11.30
CA ASN A 112 -12.51 3.39 -11.36
C ASN A 112 -11.62 3.95 -10.24
N HIS A 113 -11.66 3.36 -9.04
CA HIS A 113 -11.03 3.94 -7.85
C HIS A 113 -10.54 2.86 -6.89
N MET A 114 -9.67 3.27 -5.98
CA MET A 114 -9.16 2.47 -4.88
C MET A 114 -9.44 3.16 -3.54
N GLY A 115 -9.61 2.38 -2.47
CA GLY A 115 -9.61 2.88 -1.11
C GLY A 115 -8.22 3.31 -0.68
N ILE A 116 -8.13 4.44 0.04
CA ILE A 116 -6.87 5.01 0.56
C ILE A 116 -6.82 5.06 2.10
N GLY A 117 -7.83 4.50 2.77
CA GLY A 117 -7.96 4.54 4.22
C GLY A 117 -7.00 3.59 4.95
N GLU A 118 -6.64 3.97 6.18
CA GLU A 118 -5.93 3.13 7.17
C GLU A 118 -4.62 2.51 6.62
N SER A 119 -3.93 3.22 5.72
CA SER A 119 -2.63 2.83 5.16
C SER A 119 -2.61 1.47 4.43
N SER A 120 -3.78 0.93 4.09
CA SER A 120 -3.94 -0.44 3.57
C SER A 120 -3.57 -0.59 2.09
N ASN A 121 -3.58 0.52 1.35
CA ASN A 121 -3.28 0.55 -0.09
C ASN A 121 -1.79 0.82 -0.32
N THR A 122 -1.03 -0.25 -0.58
CA THR A 122 0.43 -0.17 -0.75
C THR A 122 0.86 0.71 -1.92
N TRP A 123 0.07 0.77 -3.00
CA TRP A 123 0.34 1.64 -4.15
C TRP A 123 0.22 3.11 -3.76
N TRP A 124 -0.85 3.45 -3.02
CA TRP A 124 -1.06 4.80 -2.52
C TRP A 124 0.04 5.20 -1.52
N MET A 125 0.42 4.31 -0.61
CA MET A 125 1.51 4.56 0.33
C MET A 125 2.84 4.83 -0.39
N ASP A 126 3.14 4.10 -1.46
CA ASP A 126 4.33 4.37 -2.27
C ASP A 126 4.26 5.73 -2.99
N VAL A 127 3.09 6.13 -3.49
CA VAL A 127 2.87 7.48 -4.05
C VAL A 127 3.10 8.57 -3.00
N LEU A 128 2.60 8.39 -1.78
CA LEU A 128 2.84 9.36 -0.70
C LEU A 128 4.32 9.45 -0.32
N GLU A 129 5.04 8.32 -0.33
CA GLU A 129 6.46 8.29 0.01
C GLU A 129 7.36 8.88 -1.08
N ASN A 130 7.01 8.63 -2.35
CA ASN A 130 7.90 8.89 -3.50
C ASN A 130 7.38 9.95 -4.47
N GLY A 131 6.18 10.48 -4.29
CA GLY A 131 5.60 11.50 -5.15
C GLY A 131 5.59 11.08 -6.63
N PRO A 132 5.92 12.00 -7.56
CA PRO A 132 6.04 11.69 -8.98
C PRO A 132 6.98 10.52 -9.32
N SER A 133 7.98 10.24 -8.47
CA SER A 133 8.90 9.11 -8.65
C SER A 133 8.36 7.76 -8.16
N SER A 134 7.10 7.66 -7.77
CA SER A 134 6.47 6.36 -7.47
C SER A 134 6.30 5.53 -8.75
N LEU A 135 6.49 4.20 -8.65
CA LEU A 135 6.17 3.28 -9.75
C LEU A 135 4.65 3.23 -10.01
N TYR A 136 3.86 3.60 -8.99
CA TYR A 136 2.41 3.61 -9.03
C TYR A 136 1.82 5.00 -9.27
N ALA A 137 2.63 6.06 -9.40
CA ALA A 137 2.13 7.40 -9.71
C ALA A 137 1.22 7.44 -10.96
N PRO A 138 1.51 6.71 -12.07
CA PRO A 138 0.63 6.69 -13.24
C PRO A 138 -0.71 5.95 -13.05
N TYR A 139 -0.91 5.23 -11.94
CA TYR A 139 -2.16 4.53 -11.65
C TYR A 139 -3.20 5.41 -10.97
N PHE A 140 -2.79 6.58 -10.48
CA PHE A 140 -3.67 7.56 -9.85
C PHE A 140 -3.75 8.82 -10.71
N ASP A 141 -4.96 9.37 -10.81
CA ASP A 141 -5.20 10.62 -11.52
C ASP A 141 -4.83 11.81 -10.60
N ILE A 142 -3.54 12.19 -10.62
CA ILE A 142 -2.97 13.25 -9.78
C ILE A 142 -2.46 14.38 -10.68
N ASP A 143 -2.97 15.58 -10.44
CA ASP A 143 -2.40 16.81 -11.01
C ASP A 143 -1.14 17.22 -10.24
N TRP A 144 0.04 16.87 -10.79
CA TRP A 144 1.34 17.19 -10.20
C TRP A 144 1.77 18.65 -10.42
N HIS A 145 1.09 19.37 -11.32
CA HIS A 145 1.38 20.75 -11.70
C HIS A 145 0.13 21.64 -11.56
N PRO A 146 -0.49 21.70 -10.36
CA PRO A 146 -1.74 22.42 -10.16
C PRO A 146 -1.52 23.94 -10.22
N LEU A 147 -2.61 24.70 -10.39
CA LEU A 147 -2.59 26.17 -10.45
C LEU A 147 -1.97 26.84 -9.21
N LYS A 148 -1.96 26.16 -8.05
CA LYS A 148 -1.35 26.65 -6.81
C LYS A 148 0.11 26.20 -6.75
N PRO A 149 1.09 27.11 -6.91
CA PRO A 149 2.51 26.74 -6.95
C PRO A 149 3.00 26.05 -5.67
N GLU A 150 2.34 26.28 -4.53
CA GLU A 150 2.72 25.66 -3.26
C GLU A 150 2.44 24.14 -3.22
N LEU A 151 1.58 23.65 -4.12
CA LEU A 151 1.19 22.25 -4.27
C LEU A 151 1.95 21.52 -5.38
N GLU A 152 2.88 22.19 -6.06
CA GLU A 152 3.74 21.62 -7.08
C GLU A 152 4.42 20.33 -6.56
N ASN A 153 4.23 19.21 -7.26
CA ASN A 153 4.73 17.88 -6.89
C ASN A 153 4.34 17.43 -5.46
N LYS A 154 3.13 17.79 -5.01
CA LYS A 154 2.55 17.38 -3.72
C LYS A 154 1.11 16.91 -3.91
N VAL A 155 0.71 15.99 -3.03
CA VAL A 155 -0.69 15.57 -2.89
C VAL A 155 -1.29 16.28 -1.68
N LEU A 156 -2.42 16.96 -1.87
CA LEU A 156 -3.17 17.55 -0.76
C LEU A 156 -4.06 16.47 -0.12
N LEU A 157 -3.76 16.09 1.13
CA LEU A 157 -4.57 15.14 1.91
C LEU A 157 -5.45 15.90 2.92
N PRO A 158 -6.76 16.05 2.69
CA PRO A 158 -7.67 16.74 3.61
C PRO A 158 -8.13 15.80 4.74
N ILE A 159 -7.17 15.26 5.51
CA ILE A 159 -7.43 14.26 6.55
C ILE A 159 -7.39 14.84 7.98
N LEU A 160 -6.87 16.05 8.15
CA LEU A 160 -6.74 16.68 9.47
C LEU A 160 -8.10 17.14 10.00
N GLY A 161 -8.40 16.81 11.26
CA GLY A 161 -9.63 17.21 11.94
C GLY A 161 -9.63 18.67 12.39
N GLN A 162 -8.46 19.31 12.45
CA GLN A 162 -8.26 20.71 12.80
C GLN A 162 -7.21 21.37 11.89
N GLN A 163 -6.93 22.66 12.11
CA GLN A 163 -5.83 23.36 11.44
C GLN A 163 -4.48 22.73 11.79
N TYR A 164 -3.59 22.62 10.80
CA TYR A 164 -2.26 21.99 10.94
C TYR A 164 -1.52 22.40 12.22
N GLY A 165 -1.43 23.70 12.53
CA GLY A 165 -0.71 24.17 13.72
C GLY A 165 -1.29 23.65 15.03
N ARG A 166 -2.63 23.47 15.13
CA ARG A 166 -3.26 22.90 16.33
C ARG A 166 -3.03 21.40 16.43
N VAL A 167 -3.10 20.70 15.30
CA VAL A 167 -2.82 19.27 15.23
C VAL A 167 -1.38 18.98 15.67
N LEU A 168 -0.43 19.79 15.19
CA LEU A 168 0.98 19.70 15.55
C LEU A 168 1.18 19.99 17.05
N GLU A 169 0.64 21.09 17.55
CA GLU A 169 0.71 21.49 18.97
C GLU A 169 0.10 20.44 19.92
N ASN A 170 -0.99 19.80 19.50
CA ASN A 170 -1.67 18.76 20.28
C ASN A 170 -0.96 17.40 20.23
N HIS A 171 0.16 17.27 19.51
CA HIS A 171 0.86 16.00 19.28
C HIS A 171 -0.03 14.92 18.64
N GLU A 172 -0.98 15.35 17.80
CA GLU A 172 -1.80 14.43 17.02
C GLU A 172 -1.03 13.88 15.80
N LEU A 173 0.05 14.57 15.38
CA LEU A 173 1.01 14.11 14.38
C LEU A 173 2.30 13.68 15.07
N VAL A 174 2.62 12.38 15.01
CA VAL A 174 3.76 11.81 15.73
C VAL A 174 4.68 11.10 14.74
N LEU A 175 5.93 11.53 14.67
CA LEU A 175 6.99 10.82 13.96
C LEU A 175 7.35 9.56 14.73
N ARG A 176 7.29 8.41 14.05
CA ARG A 176 7.63 7.10 14.57
C ARG A 176 8.61 6.40 13.64
N TYR A 177 9.48 5.59 14.22
CA TYR A 177 10.34 4.66 13.49
C TYR A 177 9.81 3.21 13.65
N GLY A 178 9.90 2.41 12.59
CA GLY A 178 9.63 0.98 12.64
C GLY A 178 10.11 0.26 11.37
N GLU A 179 10.73 -0.91 11.54
CA GLU A 179 11.16 -1.80 10.43
C GLU A 179 11.99 -1.07 9.36
N GLY A 180 12.93 -0.22 9.77
CA GLY A 180 13.80 0.52 8.85
C GLY A 180 13.21 1.77 8.22
N ALA A 181 11.95 2.12 8.52
CA ALA A 181 11.25 3.25 7.95
C ALA A 181 10.72 4.23 9.01
N PHE A 182 10.55 5.49 8.59
CA PHE A 182 9.89 6.51 9.39
C PHE A 182 8.47 6.76 8.87
N PHE A 183 7.55 6.92 9.81
CA PHE A 183 6.14 7.20 9.56
C PHE A 183 5.71 8.41 10.37
N LEU A 184 4.77 9.18 9.83
CA LEU A 184 4.04 10.20 10.56
C LEU A 184 2.66 9.64 10.88
N ASP A 185 2.45 9.26 12.13
CA ASP A 185 1.19 8.73 12.60
C ASP A 185 0.22 9.89 12.88
N TYR A 186 -1.01 9.76 12.38
CA TYR A 186 -2.15 10.61 12.66
C TYR A 186 -3.35 9.70 12.93
N TRP A 187 -3.65 9.50 14.22
CA TRP A 187 -4.61 8.48 14.69
C TRP A 187 -4.28 7.10 14.12
N GLU A 188 -5.20 6.45 13.40
CA GLU A 188 -5.01 5.13 12.81
C GLU A 188 -4.24 5.16 11.47
N THR A 189 -3.89 6.36 10.97
CA THR A 189 -3.20 6.53 9.69
C THR A 189 -1.71 6.72 9.89
N ALA A 190 -0.89 5.85 9.30
CA ALA A 190 0.57 5.93 9.33
C ALA A 190 1.08 6.41 7.97
N LEU A 191 1.40 7.69 7.83
CA LEU A 191 1.86 8.27 6.56
C LEU A 191 3.36 8.00 6.38
N PRO A 192 3.85 7.59 5.19
CA PRO A 192 5.25 7.27 5.01
C PRO A 192 6.06 8.57 4.86
N VAL A 193 7.22 8.63 5.50
CA VAL A 193 8.13 9.77 5.36
C VAL A 193 9.05 9.53 4.16
N ASN A 194 9.34 10.58 3.40
CA ASN A 194 10.28 10.54 2.27
C ASN A 194 11.66 10.03 2.73
N PRO A 195 12.20 8.94 2.16
CA PRO A 195 13.49 8.39 2.57
C PRO A 195 14.66 9.39 2.53
N ARG A 196 14.64 10.39 1.64
CA ARG A 196 15.71 11.41 1.62
C ARG A 196 15.77 12.24 2.90
N THR A 197 14.62 12.49 3.54
CA THR A 197 14.56 13.29 4.78
C THR A 197 14.89 12.47 6.03
N TYR A 198 15.08 11.15 5.89
CA TYR A 198 15.61 10.33 6.98
C TYR A 198 17.03 10.81 7.32
N ALA A 199 17.80 11.27 6.32
CA ALA A 199 19.13 11.80 6.52
C ALA A 199 19.14 12.96 7.54
N ASP A 200 18.13 13.83 7.53
CA ASP A 200 18.02 14.96 8.46
C ASP A 200 17.78 14.48 9.90
N VAL A 201 16.87 13.51 10.07
CA VAL A 201 16.56 12.89 11.36
C VAL A 201 17.80 12.19 11.93
N LEU A 202 18.44 11.35 11.12
CA LEU A 202 19.59 10.55 11.53
C LEU A 202 20.83 11.43 11.80
N ALA A 203 21.07 12.47 10.99
CA ALA A 203 22.22 13.36 11.16
C ALA A 203 22.14 14.17 12.47
N THR A 204 20.94 14.41 13.00
CA THR A 204 20.76 15.19 14.23
C THR A 204 21.38 14.51 15.45
N THR A 205 21.34 13.19 15.52
CA THR A 205 21.89 12.40 16.63
C THR A 205 23.21 11.70 16.31
N LEU A 206 23.76 11.91 15.10
CA LEU A 206 25.08 11.41 14.73
C LEU A 206 26.20 11.86 15.70
N PRO A 207 26.27 13.13 16.17
CA PRO A 207 27.29 13.54 17.13
C PRO A 207 27.23 12.74 18.44
N GLN A 208 26.01 12.53 18.98
CA GLN A 208 25.79 11.73 20.18
C GLN A 208 26.23 10.28 19.99
N LEU A 209 25.95 9.71 18.82
CA LEU A 209 26.37 8.34 18.49
C LEU A 209 27.91 8.23 18.39
N ILE A 210 28.56 9.23 17.80
CA ILE A 210 30.04 9.33 17.74
C ILE A 210 30.62 9.45 19.15
N ASP A 211 30.03 10.27 20.02
CA ASP A 211 30.50 10.42 21.40
C ASP A 211 30.34 9.12 22.21
N ALA A 212 29.31 8.32 21.93
CA ALA A 212 29.04 7.06 22.61
C ALA A 212 29.96 5.91 22.16
N LEU A 213 30.22 5.77 20.85
CA LEU A 213 30.92 4.61 20.28
C LEU A 213 32.32 4.92 19.73
N GLY A 214 32.62 6.18 19.45
CA GLY A 214 33.83 6.64 18.74
C GLY A 214 33.65 6.71 17.22
N SER A 215 34.38 7.62 16.57
CA SER A 215 34.22 7.91 15.12
C SER A 215 34.56 6.75 14.19
N GLU A 216 35.48 5.88 14.60
CA GLU A 216 35.97 4.74 13.81
C GLU A 216 35.20 3.44 14.09
N HIS A 217 34.15 3.48 14.91
CA HIS A 217 33.35 2.30 15.20
C HIS A 217 32.54 1.86 13.98
N ASP A 218 32.50 0.55 13.68
CA ASP A 218 31.83 0.01 12.48
C ASP A 218 30.37 0.47 12.37
N SER A 219 29.62 0.45 13.48
CA SER A 219 28.23 0.94 13.53
C SER A 219 28.10 2.42 13.17
N VAL A 220 29.06 3.27 13.55
CA VAL A 220 29.07 4.70 13.22
C VAL A 220 29.36 4.92 11.74
N LEU A 221 30.34 4.20 11.20
CA LEU A 221 30.69 4.25 9.77
C LEU A 221 29.51 3.79 8.90
N GLU A 222 28.83 2.71 9.30
CA GLU A 222 27.63 2.22 8.61
C GLU A 222 26.48 3.24 8.70
N TYR A 223 26.26 3.85 9.87
CA TYR A 223 25.27 4.90 10.05
C TYR A 223 25.52 6.12 9.13
N GLN A 224 26.78 6.58 9.04
CA GLN A 224 27.19 7.65 8.11
C GLN A 224 27.03 7.25 6.64
N SER A 225 27.33 6.00 6.29
CA SER A 225 27.12 5.44 4.95
C SER A 225 25.63 5.45 4.58
N ILE A 226 24.75 5.07 5.51
CA ILE A 226 23.30 5.11 5.33
C ILE A 226 22.83 6.55 5.11
N ILE A 227 23.24 7.50 5.96
CA ILE A 227 22.92 8.94 5.78
C ILE A 227 23.32 9.41 4.38
N THR A 228 24.55 9.12 3.96
CA THR A 228 25.07 9.50 2.64
C THR A 228 24.24 8.89 1.51
N GLY A 229 23.88 7.60 1.62
CA GLY A 229 23.02 6.92 0.66
C GLY A 229 21.64 7.56 0.55
N LEU A 230 21.01 7.87 1.69
CA LEU A 230 19.71 8.51 1.76
C LEU A 230 19.75 9.92 1.13
N THR A 231 20.77 10.71 1.43
CA THR A 231 20.97 12.05 0.83
C THR A 231 21.11 11.98 -0.69
N ASN A 232 21.73 10.92 -1.22
CA ASN A 232 22.03 10.76 -2.64
C ASN A 232 20.96 10.04 -3.47
N LEU A 233 19.89 9.52 -2.84
CA LEU A 233 18.77 8.93 -3.58
C LEU A 233 18.27 9.89 -4.68
N PRO A 234 17.90 9.43 -5.88
CA PRO A 234 17.25 10.29 -6.87
C PRO A 234 16.08 11.07 -6.26
N LEU A 235 15.86 12.31 -6.70
CA LEU A 235 14.81 13.17 -6.14
C LEU A 235 13.44 12.52 -6.30
N ARG A 236 12.50 12.81 -5.38
CA ARG A 236 11.11 12.32 -5.45
C ARG A 236 10.31 12.91 -6.63
N THR A 237 10.87 13.90 -7.30
CA THR A 237 10.27 14.58 -8.47
C THR A 237 10.85 14.07 -9.79
N GLU A 238 11.79 13.13 -9.74
CA GLU A 238 12.42 12.57 -10.92
C GLU A 238 11.45 11.61 -11.63
N THR A 239 11.34 11.72 -12.94
CA THR A 239 10.40 10.92 -13.75
C THR A 239 11.10 10.06 -14.79
N ASP A 240 12.41 10.21 -14.99
CA ASP A 240 13.17 9.29 -15.81
C ASP A 240 13.12 7.87 -15.23
N ARG A 241 12.75 6.91 -16.07
CA ARG A 241 12.49 5.52 -15.65
C ARG A 241 13.70 4.89 -14.98
N SER A 242 14.92 5.17 -15.45
CA SER A 242 16.13 4.59 -14.86
C SER A 242 16.34 5.09 -13.43
N LYS A 243 16.07 6.37 -13.19
CA LYS A 243 16.17 7.01 -11.88
C LYS A 243 15.04 6.63 -10.93
N VAL A 244 13.82 6.46 -11.43
CA VAL A 244 12.71 5.92 -10.65
C VAL A 244 13.04 4.51 -10.14
N VAL A 245 13.53 3.62 -11.02
CA VAL A 245 13.93 2.25 -10.64
C VAL A 245 15.11 2.26 -9.67
N GLU A 246 16.11 3.13 -9.90
CA GLU A 246 17.24 3.33 -8.98
C GLU A 246 16.75 3.74 -7.58
N ARG A 247 15.90 4.78 -7.49
CA ARG A 247 15.32 5.24 -6.21
C ARG A 247 14.60 4.12 -5.48
N HIS A 248 13.77 3.36 -6.19
CA HIS A 248 12.99 2.26 -5.62
C HIS A 248 13.86 1.14 -5.06
N ARG A 249 14.93 0.78 -5.77
CA ARG A 249 15.86 -0.25 -5.30
C ARG A 249 16.67 0.24 -4.10
N GLU A 250 17.28 1.42 -4.22
CA GLU A 250 18.22 1.93 -3.21
C GLU A 250 17.51 2.30 -1.90
N LYS A 251 16.29 2.87 -1.95
CA LYS A 251 15.54 3.19 -0.72
C LYS A 251 15.29 1.93 0.13
N GLU A 252 14.94 0.82 -0.49
CA GLU A 252 14.62 -0.43 0.21
C GLU A 252 15.88 -1.14 0.74
N ILE A 253 17.03 -0.99 0.05
CA ILE A 253 18.32 -1.46 0.56
C ILE A 253 18.71 -0.66 1.82
N LEU A 254 18.61 0.68 1.77
CA LEU A 254 18.97 1.56 2.88
C LEU A 254 18.07 1.33 4.10
N LYS A 255 16.76 1.18 3.92
CA LYS A 255 15.82 0.83 5.00
C LYS A 255 16.20 -0.47 5.70
N ARG A 256 16.49 -1.54 4.95
CA ARG A 256 16.92 -2.83 5.52
C ARG A 256 18.25 -2.73 6.26
N ARG A 257 19.21 -1.97 5.73
CA ARG A 257 20.51 -1.71 6.39
C ARG A 257 20.30 -0.97 7.71
N LEU A 258 19.46 0.07 7.72
CA LEU A 258 19.10 0.81 8.92
C LEU A 258 18.42 -0.08 9.96
N ASP A 259 17.44 -0.89 9.55
CA ASP A 259 16.76 -1.84 10.45
C ASP A 259 17.74 -2.83 11.09
N THR A 260 18.61 -3.42 10.27
CA THR A 260 19.65 -4.36 10.74
C THR A 260 20.58 -3.68 11.75
N LEU A 261 21.01 -2.45 11.47
CA LEU A 261 21.89 -1.68 12.35
C LEU A 261 21.21 -1.37 13.69
N VAL A 262 19.94 -0.98 13.67
CA VAL A 262 19.14 -0.67 14.87
C VAL A 262 18.82 -1.92 15.71
N GLN A 263 18.74 -3.09 15.08
CA GLN A 263 18.59 -4.37 15.79
C GLN A 263 19.93 -4.86 16.37
N GLY A 264 21.05 -4.56 15.71
CA GLY A 264 22.38 -5.01 16.10
C GLY A 264 23.10 -4.14 17.13
N GLU A 265 22.81 -2.83 17.17
CA GLU A 265 23.53 -1.86 18.00
C GLU A 265 22.57 -1.03 18.89
N PRO A 266 22.50 -1.30 20.21
CA PRO A 266 21.64 -0.54 21.13
C PRO A 266 21.87 0.97 21.12
N SER A 267 23.12 1.43 20.98
CA SER A 267 23.39 2.88 20.94
C SER A 267 22.83 3.56 19.70
N VAL A 268 22.66 2.84 18.58
CA VAL A 268 21.99 3.38 17.38
C VAL A 268 20.48 3.51 17.63
N ARG A 269 19.87 2.54 18.33
CA ARG A 269 18.47 2.63 18.75
C ARG A 269 18.24 3.84 19.66
N ASP A 270 19.09 4.02 20.67
CA ASP A 270 19.00 5.17 21.58
C ASP A 270 19.15 6.50 20.83
N ALA A 271 20.03 6.55 19.82
CA ALA A 271 20.19 7.73 18.97
C ALA A 271 18.94 8.01 18.11
N ILE A 272 18.27 6.98 17.59
CA ILE A 272 17.00 7.17 16.87
C ILE A 272 15.89 7.62 17.83
N ASP A 273 15.76 6.97 18.99
CA ASP A 273 14.73 7.33 19.97
C ASP A 273 14.91 8.77 20.47
N THR A 274 16.16 9.20 20.64
CA THR A 274 16.49 10.61 20.95
C THR A 274 16.09 11.55 19.81
N ALA A 275 16.36 11.18 18.55
CA ALA A 275 15.96 11.98 17.39
C ALA A 275 14.43 12.10 17.31
N LEU A 276 13.70 11.00 17.51
CA LEU A 276 12.24 10.99 17.53
C LEU A 276 11.69 11.90 18.63
N ALA A 277 12.24 11.84 19.85
CA ALA A 277 11.82 12.71 20.94
C ALA A 277 12.04 14.19 20.60
N LEU A 278 13.15 14.54 19.95
CA LEU A 278 13.43 15.91 19.53
C LEU A 278 12.46 16.40 18.44
N PHE A 279 12.23 15.59 17.39
CA PHE A 279 11.36 15.96 16.28
C PHE A 279 9.87 16.01 16.68
N ASN A 280 9.45 15.17 17.62
CA ASN A 280 8.09 15.21 18.16
C ASN A 280 7.85 16.36 19.13
N GLY A 281 8.91 16.99 19.66
CA GLY A 281 8.80 18.16 20.53
C GLY A 281 8.10 17.87 21.87
N THR A 282 7.60 18.92 22.51
CA THR A 282 6.80 18.86 23.74
C THR A 282 5.55 19.73 23.60
N PRO A 283 4.35 19.28 24.01
CA PRO A 283 3.15 20.08 23.87
C PRO A 283 3.26 21.35 24.71
N GLY A 284 2.92 22.51 24.14
CA GLY A 284 3.04 23.81 24.79
C GLY A 284 4.40 24.48 24.66
N ASP A 285 5.39 23.84 24.01
CA ASP A 285 6.75 24.36 23.79
C ASP A 285 7.09 24.31 22.29
N PRO A 286 6.60 25.30 21.51
CA PRO A 286 6.64 25.29 20.05
C PRO A 286 8.03 25.51 19.44
#